data_AF-A0A165BP32-F1
#
_entry.id   AF-A0A165BP32-F1
#
_cell.length_a   1.000
_cell.length_b   1.000
_cell.length_c   1.000
_cell.angle_alpha   90.00
_cell.angle_beta   90.00
_cell.angle_gamma   90.00
#
_symmetry.space_group_name_H-M   'P 1'
#
loop_
_entity.id
_entity.type
_entity.pdbx_description
1 polymer ?
#
loop_
_entity_poly.entity_id
_entity_poly.type
_entity_poly.pdbx_seq_one_letter_code
_entity_poly.pdbx_strand_id
1 'polypeptide(L)'
;MSRRKKYATDEERQAARREARRRYYHKNIERERARSLTAWRARQEQSRQRPRAPAEPCPLQRTIQVLGPSLLVDHQTPLDELLRTLREDLLSWSRSKHPAVFWEYLTKSLIAQQEKETPSTRLDNLVSSRITLFTAVRRVAIAGEDEAWRRNPPTDEFYETYLDEYLFLGNIANEAAKLRDGVEELVNLYYARDGKLSRLYEEKALYWQTMEENA
;
A
#
# COMPACT_ATOMS: atom_id res chain seq x y z
N MET A 1 -3.31 82.92 22.93
CA MET A 1 -3.92 82.35 21.71
C MET A 1 -4.69 81.08 22.08
N SER A 2 -6.02 81.05 21.93
CA SER A 2 -6.82 79.86 22.29
C SER A 2 -6.73 78.80 21.18
N ARG A 3 -6.58 77.52 21.56
CA ARG A 3 -6.55 76.38 20.63
C ARG A 3 -7.92 76.28 19.93
N ARG A 4 -7.94 76.39 18.59
CA ARG A 4 -9.13 76.12 17.78
C ARG A 4 -9.64 74.70 18.06
N LYS A 5 -10.95 74.58 18.37
CA LYS A 5 -11.61 73.28 18.54
C LYS A 5 -11.60 72.55 17.19
N LYS A 6 -11.22 71.26 17.22
CA LYS A 6 -11.06 70.40 16.03
C LYS A 6 -12.37 70.07 15.31
N TYR A 7 -13.51 70.24 15.98
CA TYR A 7 -14.86 69.99 15.45
C TYR A 7 -15.78 71.11 15.90
N ALA A 8 -16.65 71.59 15.01
CA ALA A 8 -17.56 72.71 15.27
C ALA A 8 -18.81 72.25 16.03
N THR A 9 -19.28 71.02 15.78
CA THR A 9 -20.45 70.43 16.45
C THR A 9 -20.16 69.02 16.99
N ASP A 10 -21.01 68.55 17.92
CA ASP A 10 -20.92 67.18 18.43
C ASP A 10 -21.32 66.15 17.36
N GLU A 11 -22.18 66.53 16.41
CA GLU A 11 -22.54 65.69 15.26
C GLU A 11 -21.34 65.45 14.32
N GLU A 12 -20.56 66.50 14.01
CA GLU A 12 -19.32 66.38 13.24
C GLU A 12 -18.30 65.46 13.94
N ARG A 13 -18.20 65.58 15.26
CA ARG A 13 -17.33 64.73 16.07
C ARG A 13 -17.77 63.27 16.01
N GLN A 14 -19.07 63.00 16.08
CA GLN A 14 -19.61 61.64 15.98
C GLN A 14 -19.48 61.06 14.56
N ALA A 15 -19.69 61.86 13.52
CA ALA A 15 -19.48 61.45 12.13
C ALA A 15 -18.01 61.08 11.88
N ALA A 16 -17.07 61.94 12.31
CA ALA A 16 -15.64 61.68 12.20
C ALA A 16 -15.20 60.43 12.98
N ARG A 17 -15.80 60.16 14.15
CA ARG A 17 -15.56 58.92 14.91
C ARG A 17 -16.07 57.69 14.18
N ARG A 18 -17.27 57.74 13.58
CA ARG A 18 -17.83 56.63 12.77
C ARG A 18 -16.96 56.34 11.55
N GLU A 19 -16.50 57.37 10.86
CA GLU A 19 -15.64 57.24 9.69
C GLU A 19 -14.26 56.70 10.05
N ALA A 20 -13.63 57.21 11.11
CA ALA A 20 -12.36 56.70 11.62
C ALA A 20 -12.47 55.23 12.04
N ARG A 21 -13.57 54.84 12.69
CA ARG A 21 -13.85 53.45 13.08
C ARG A 21 -14.03 52.54 11.86
N ARG A 22 -14.77 52.97 10.84
CA ARG A 22 -14.90 52.23 9.56
C ARG A 22 -13.55 52.05 8.87
N ARG A 23 -12.75 53.11 8.76
CA ARG A 23 -11.40 53.05 8.17
C ARG A 23 -10.48 52.11 8.94
N TYR A 24 -10.55 52.12 10.27
CA TYR A 24 -9.79 51.22 11.12
C TYR A 24 -10.13 49.74 10.85
N TYR A 25 -11.41 49.38 10.86
CA TYR A 25 -11.82 48.00 10.60
C TYR A 25 -11.52 47.55 9.17
N HIS A 26 -11.69 48.43 8.18
CA HIS A 26 -11.32 48.14 6.79
C HIS A 26 -9.83 47.78 6.68
N LYS A 27 -8.96 48.61 7.26
CA LYS A 27 -7.51 48.37 7.27
C LYS A 27 -7.14 47.09 8.00
N ASN A 28 -7.89 46.71 9.04
CA ASN A 28 -7.64 45.47 9.76
C ASN A 28 -8.03 44.24 8.94
N ILE A 29 -9.18 44.28 8.26
CA ILE A 29 -9.64 43.21 7.36
C ILE A 29 -8.62 43.01 6.22
N GLU A 30 -8.11 44.09 5.63
CA GLU A 30 -7.08 43.99 4.58
C GLU A 30 -5.79 43.35 5.09
N ARG A 31 -5.35 43.68 6.32
CA ARG A 31 -4.19 43.05 6.95
C ARG A 31 -4.40 41.57 7.21
N GLU A 32 -5.58 41.17 7.69
CA GLU A 32 -5.89 39.75 7.89
C GLU A 32 -5.94 38.99 6.57
N ARG A 33 -6.56 39.56 5.52
CA ARG A 33 -6.56 38.97 4.18
C ARG A 33 -5.13 38.78 3.65
N ALA A 34 -4.28 39.79 3.80
CA ALA A 34 -2.88 39.70 3.38
C ALA A 34 -2.11 38.60 4.15
N ARG A 35 -2.29 38.52 5.48
CA ARG A 35 -1.68 37.48 6.33
C ARG A 35 -2.15 36.09 5.93
N SER A 36 -3.45 35.89 5.74
CA SER A 36 -4.02 34.62 5.31
C SER A 36 -3.51 34.20 3.93
N LEU A 37 -3.39 35.15 3.00
CA LEU A 37 -2.82 34.88 1.68
C LEU A 37 -1.34 34.49 1.77
N THR A 38 -0.54 35.16 2.60
CA THR A 38 0.87 34.79 2.81
C THR A 38 1.02 33.41 3.46
N ALA A 39 0.18 33.09 4.46
CA ALA A 39 0.19 31.78 5.10
C ALA A 39 -0.23 30.66 4.13
N TRP A 40 -1.22 30.92 3.27
CA TRP A 40 -1.63 29.98 2.24
C TRP A 40 -0.52 29.74 1.20
N ARG A 41 0.13 30.81 0.73
CA ARG A 41 1.28 30.70 -0.19
C ARG A 41 2.44 29.94 0.44
N ALA A 42 2.74 30.19 1.71
CA ALA A 42 3.78 29.47 2.44
C ALA A 42 3.47 27.97 2.55
N ARG A 43 2.21 27.59 2.81
CA ARG A 43 1.78 26.18 2.83
C ARG A 43 1.90 25.51 1.45
N GLN A 44 1.53 26.22 0.38
CA GLN A 44 1.68 25.73 -0.99
C GLN A 44 3.16 25.49 -1.34
N GLU A 45 4.03 26.44 -1.00
CA GLU A 45 5.46 26.33 -1.24
C GLU A 45 6.08 25.17 -0.43
N GLN A 46 5.72 25.04 0.85
CA GLN A 46 6.15 23.92 1.69
C GLN A 46 5.66 22.56 1.17
N SER A 47 4.46 22.50 0.58
CA SER A 47 3.95 21.29 -0.07
C SER A 47 4.70 20.95 -1.37
N ARG A 48 5.22 21.94 -2.10
CA ARG A 48 6.01 21.74 -3.32
C ARG A 48 7.44 21.31 -3.03
N GLN A 49 8.02 21.83 -1.96
CA GLN A 49 9.39 21.54 -1.54
C GLN A 49 9.52 20.28 -0.70
N ARG A 50 8.41 19.69 -0.23
CA ARG A 50 8.45 18.37 0.40
C ARG A 50 8.91 17.36 -0.65
N PRO A 51 10.08 16.72 -0.50
CA PRO A 51 10.44 15.61 -1.36
C PRO A 51 9.31 14.60 -1.23
N ARG A 52 8.61 14.32 -2.34
CA ARG A 52 7.74 13.15 -2.39
C ARG A 52 8.64 11.99 -2.05
N ALA A 53 8.37 11.33 -0.92
CA ALA A 53 9.02 10.07 -0.62
C ALA A 53 8.96 9.23 -1.90
N PRO A 54 10.08 8.63 -2.34
CA PRO A 54 10.03 7.76 -3.50
C PRO A 54 8.92 6.75 -3.22
N ALA A 55 7.88 6.76 -4.07
CA ALA A 55 6.80 5.81 -3.92
C ALA A 55 7.44 4.43 -3.96
N GLU A 56 7.26 3.63 -2.91
CA GLU A 56 7.74 2.26 -2.92
C GLU A 56 7.21 1.61 -4.20
N PRO A 57 8.09 0.97 -5.00
CA PRO A 57 7.67 0.37 -6.25
C PRO A 57 6.58 -0.64 -5.93
N CYS A 58 5.40 -0.44 -6.51
CA CYS A 58 4.27 -1.31 -6.28
C CYS A 58 4.66 -2.75 -6.65
N PRO A 59 4.37 -3.75 -5.79
CA PRO A 59 4.79 -5.12 -6.01
C PRO A 59 4.12 -5.78 -7.22
N LEU A 60 2.96 -5.28 -7.66
CA LEU A 60 2.16 -5.86 -8.74
C LEU A 60 2.37 -5.10 -10.05
N GLN A 61 3.54 -5.28 -10.68
CA GLN A 61 3.93 -4.48 -11.85
C GLN A 61 3.05 -4.75 -13.08
N ARG A 62 2.58 -5.99 -13.25
CA ARG A 62 1.70 -6.37 -14.36
C ARG A 62 0.26 -5.97 -14.06
N THR A 63 -0.24 -6.23 -12.87
CA THR A 63 -1.63 -5.91 -12.50
C THR A 63 -1.90 -4.40 -12.48
N ILE A 64 -0.90 -3.54 -12.20
CA ILE A 64 -1.04 -2.09 -12.35
C ILE A 64 -1.43 -1.69 -13.77
N GLN A 65 -1.01 -2.44 -14.79
CA GLN A 65 -1.34 -2.10 -16.18
C GLN A 65 -2.83 -2.28 -16.46
N VAL A 66 -3.51 -3.10 -15.67
CA VAL A 66 -4.94 -3.40 -15.79
C VAL A 66 -5.77 -2.50 -14.85
N LEU A 67 -5.42 -2.45 -13.56
CA LEU A 67 -6.22 -1.75 -12.53
C LEU A 67 -5.76 -0.31 -12.26
N GLY A 68 -4.64 0.10 -12.85
CA GLY A 68 -3.95 1.34 -12.50
C GLY A 68 -3.30 1.30 -11.11
N PRO A 69 -2.74 2.43 -10.65
CA PRO A 69 -1.99 2.51 -9.39
C PRO A 69 -2.81 2.22 -8.13
N SER A 70 -4.13 2.32 -8.22
CA SER A 70 -5.03 2.11 -7.08
C SER A 70 -5.22 0.63 -6.75
N LEU A 71 -5.01 -0.27 -7.73
CA LEU A 71 -5.30 -1.70 -7.63
C LEU A 71 -6.73 -2.01 -7.17
N LEU A 72 -7.67 -1.11 -7.46
CA LEU A 72 -9.08 -1.29 -7.12
C LEU A 72 -9.75 -2.11 -8.20
N VAL A 73 -10.45 -3.17 -7.77
CA VAL A 73 -11.29 -4.00 -8.63
C VAL A 73 -12.72 -3.46 -8.58
N ASP A 74 -13.34 -3.32 -9.75
CA ASP A 74 -14.69 -2.81 -9.91
C ASP A 74 -15.46 -3.57 -11.02
N HIS A 75 -16.71 -3.17 -11.28
CA HIS A 75 -17.57 -3.78 -12.30
C HIS A 75 -17.08 -3.66 -13.75
N GLN A 76 -16.11 -2.79 -14.04
CA GLN A 76 -15.53 -2.62 -15.38
C GLN A 76 -14.24 -3.41 -15.56
N THR A 77 -13.71 -3.97 -14.47
CA THR A 77 -12.45 -4.69 -14.49
C THR A 77 -12.52 -5.94 -15.38
N PRO A 78 -11.62 -6.12 -16.36
CA PRO A 78 -11.55 -7.34 -17.16
C PRO A 78 -10.95 -8.49 -16.32
N LEU A 79 -11.80 -9.39 -15.83
CA LEU A 79 -11.41 -10.43 -14.86
C LEU A 79 -10.41 -11.44 -15.43
N ASP A 80 -10.53 -11.83 -16.70
CA ASP A 80 -9.57 -12.72 -17.36
C ASP A 80 -8.16 -12.10 -17.45
N GLU A 81 -8.10 -10.81 -17.77
CA GLU A 81 -6.83 -10.09 -17.84
C GLU A 81 -6.23 -9.86 -16.46
N LEU A 82 -7.09 -9.59 -15.47
CA LEU A 82 -6.69 -9.53 -14.07
C LEU A 82 -6.09 -10.88 -13.62
N LEU A 83 -6.76 -11.99 -13.90
CA LEU A 83 -6.29 -13.34 -13.59
C LEU A 83 -4.92 -13.61 -14.21
N ARG A 84 -4.76 -13.33 -15.52
CA ARG A 84 -3.50 -13.49 -16.23
C ARG A 84 -2.37 -12.66 -15.59
N THR A 85 -2.61 -11.38 -15.35
CA THR A 85 -1.57 -10.49 -14.80
C THR A 85 -1.21 -10.84 -13.36
N LEU A 86 -2.17 -11.28 -12.54
CA LEU A 86 -1.89 -11.79 -11.19
C LEU A 86 -1.04 -13.05 -11.21
N ARG A 87 -1.26 -13.98 -12.16
CA ARG A 87 -0.40 -15.16 -12.32
C ARG A 87 1.03 -14.77 -12.69
N GLU A 88 1.19 -13.82 -13.61
CA GLU A 88 2.50 -13.31 -14.02
C GLU A 88 3.23 -12.61 -12.87
N ASP A 89 2.54 -11.74 -12.13
CA ASP A 89 3.09 -11.06 -10.95
C ASP A 89 3.43 -12.05 -9.85
N LEU A 90 2.60 -13.09 -9.64
CA LEU A 90 2.92 -14.18 -8.72
C LEU A 90 4.21 -14.86 -9.20
N LEU A 91 4.25 -15.46 -10.39
CA LEU A 91 5.43 -16.18 -10.91
C LEU A 91 6.73 -15.35 -10.92
N SER A 92 6.65 -14.02 -10.95
CA SER A 92 7.82 -13.14 -10.83
C SER A 92 8.60 -13.32 -9.51
N TRP A 93 7.96 -13.87 -8.46
CA TRP A 93 8.55 -14.08 -7.14
C TRP A 93 9.80 -14.97 -7.18
N SER A 94 9.81 -15.99 -8.04
CA SER A 94 10.92 -16.95 -8.15
C SER A 94 12.07 -16.48 -9.04
N ARG A 95 11.93 -15.32 -9.71
CA ARG A 95 12.93 -14.77 -10.66
C ARG A 95 13.35 -15.77 -11.74
N SER A 96 12.38 -16.46 -12.34
CA SER A 96 12.61 -17.49 -13.37
C SER A 96 13.36 -18.73 -12.89
N LYS A 97 13.56 -18.90 -11.58
CA LYS A 97 14.01 -20.15 -11.00
C LYS A 97 12.82 -21.07 -10.74
N HIS A 98 13.09 -22.37 -10.74
CA HIS A 98 12.14 -23.34 -10.20
C HIS A 98 11.82 -23.00 -8.73
N PRO A 99 10.55 -23.05 -8.29
CA PRO A 99 10.16 -22.74 -6.90
C PRO A 99 11.03 -23.43 -5.84
N ALA A 100 11.28 -24.74 -6.00
CA ALA A 100 12.16 -25.54 -5.14
C ALA A 100 13.53 -24.88 -4.91
N VAL A 101 14.17 -24.41 -5.99
CA VAL A 101 15.52 -23.81 -5.95
C VAL A 101 15.50 -22.47 -5.20
N PHE A 102 14.41 -21.71 -5.32
CA PHE A 102 14.27 -20.48 -4.54
C PHE A 102 14.09 -20.80 -3.06
N TRP A 103 13.21 -21.75 -2.71
CA TRP A 103 12.97 -22.15 -1.33
C TRP A 103 14.22 -22.68 -0.66
N GLU A 104 14.97 -23.53 -1.36
CA GLU A 104 16.25 -24.05 -0.88
C GLU A 104 17.26 -22.93 -0.66
N TYR A 105 17.37 -21.99 -1.62
CA TYR A 105 18.24 -20.83 -1.48
C TYR A 105 17.87 -19.96 -0.27
N LEU A 106 16.58 -19.67 -0.08
CA LEU A 106 16.10 -18.85 1.03
C LEU A 106 16.39 -19.52 2.38
N THR A 107 16.05 -20.81 2.49
CA THR A 107 16.27 -21.62 3.70
C THR A 107 17.75 -21.67 4.08
N LYS A 108 18.63 -22.04 3.12
CA LYS A 108 20.08 -22.08 3.36
C LYS A 108 20.66 -20.71 3.73
N SER A 109 20.15 -19.64 3.13
CA SER A 109 20.60 -18.28 3.44
C SER A 109 20.22 -17.85 4.86
N LEU A 110 19.04 -18.26 5.34
CA LEU A 110 18.59 -18.00 6.71
C LEU A 110 19.42 -18.82 7.73
N ILE A 111 19.63 -20.11 7.47
CA ILE A 111 20.48 -20.98 8.32
C ILE A 111 21.89 -20.39 8.44
N ALA A 112 22.52 -20.06 7.32
CA ALA A 112 23.87 -19.50 7.31
C ALA A 112 23.97 -18.12 8.02
N GLN A 113 22.87 -17.36 8.10
CA GLN A 113 22.83 -16.12 8.87
C GLN A 113 22.61 -16.35 10.36
N GLN A 114 21.83 -17.36 10.70
CA GLN A 114 21.63 -17.75 12.09
C GLN A 114 22.95 -18.18 12.73
N GLU A 115 23.78 -18.95 12.01
CA GLU A 115 25.12 -19.37 12.45
C GLU A 115 26.11 -18.21 12.63
N LYS A 116 25.98 -17.16 11.82
CA LYS A 116 26.89 -16.00 11.84
C LYS A 116 26.48 -14.92 12.84
N GLU A 117 25.26 -15.00 13.39
CA GLU A 117 24.63 -14.02 14.27
C GLU A 117 24.56 -12.57 13.71
N THR A 118 24.87 -12.37 12.43
CA THR A 118 24.86 -11.07 11.78
C THR A 118 23.61 -10.92 10.90
N PRO A 119 22.72 -9.93 11.17
CA PRO A 119 21.57 -9.68 10.32
C PRO A 119 22.01 -9.17 8.95
N SER A 120 21.36 -9.66 7.89
CA SER A 120 21.60 -9.20 6.54
C SER A 120 20.40 -8.42 6.04
N THR A 121 20.58 -7.10 5.93
CA THR A 121 19.58 -6.20 5.34
C THR A 121 19.14 -6.66 3.94
N ARG A 122 20.02 -7.32 3.19
CA ARG A 122 19.69 -7.86 1.86
C ARG A 122 18.68 -9.01 1.95
N LEU A 123 18.82 -9.90 2.94
CA LEU A 123 17.90 -11.02 3.12
C LEU A 123 16.58 -10.55 3.72
N ASP A 124 16.62 -9.63 4.68
CA ASP A 124 15.43 -9.00 5.26
C ASP A 124 14.60 -8.29 4.18
N ASN A 125 15.26 -7.53 3.30
CA ASN A 125 14.59 -6.89 2.17
C ASN A 125 14.01 -7.91 1.18
N LEU A 126 14.72 -9.02 0.92
CA LEU A 126 14.21 -10.08 0.06
C LEU A 126 12.94 -10.69 0.65
N VAL A 127 12.98 -11.12 1.91
CA VAL A 127 11.84 -11.69 2.65
C VAL A 127 10.66 -10.72 2.66
N SER A 128 10.89 -9.48 3.09
CA SER A 128 9.86 -8.45 3.18
C SER A 128 9.23 -8.16 1.82
N SER A 129 10.03 -8.11 0.75
CA SER A 129 9.51 -7.92 -0.61
C SER A 129 8.60 -9.08 -1.06
N ARG A 130 8.89 -10.31 -0.63
CA ARG A 130 8.09 -11.50 -0.98
C ARG A 130 6.78 -11.53 -0.21
N ILE A 131 6.81 -11.31 1.10
CA ILE A 131 5.59 -11.19 1.92
C ILE A 131 4.69 -10.08 1.37
N THR A 132 5.28 -8.93 1.02
CA THR A 132 4.55 -7.79 0.43
C THR A 132 3.90 -8.17 -0.91
N LEU A 133 4.64 -8.84 -1.80
CA LEU A 133 4.11 -9.34 -3.07
C LEU A 133 2.94 -10.31 -2.88
N PHE A 134 3.13 -11.36 -2.08
CA PHE A 134 2.09 -12.38 -1.87
C PHE A 134 0.85 -11.81 -1.19
N THR A 135 1.03 -10.91 -0.23
CA THR A 135 -0.08 -10.21 0.42
C THR A 135 -0.86 -9.34 -0.58
N ALA A 136 -0.16 -8.64 -1.47
CA ALA A 136 -0.79 -7.82 -2.50
C ALA A 136 -1.54 -8.68 -3.53
N VAL A 137 -0.94 -9.76 -4.03
CA VAL A 137 -1.59 -10.71 -4.96
C VAL A 137 -2.86 -11.26 -4.32
N ARG A 138 -2.76 -11.81 -3.11
CA ARG A 138 -3.91 -12.37 -2.38
C ARG A 138 -5.04 -11.35 -2.23
N ARG A 139 -4.71 -10.13 -1.82
CA ARG A 139 -5.71 -9.07 -1.60
C ARG A 139 -6.46 -8.74 -2.90
N VAL A 140 -5.73 -8.57 -4.00
CA VAL A 140 -6.35 -8.22 -5.29
C VAL A 140 -7.13 -9.41 -5.87
N ALA A 141 -6.63 -10.64 -5.70
CA ALA A 141 -7.31 -11.86 -6.13
C ALA A 141 -8.65 -12.05 -5.40
N ILE A 142 -8.70 -11.85 -4.07
CA ILE A 142 -9.94 -11.88 -3.28
C ILE A 142 -10.92 -10.79 -3.76
N ALA A 143 -10.44 -9.57 -4.00
CA ALA A 143 -11.29 -8.51 -4.53
C ALA A 143 -11.82 -8.84 -5.94
N GLY A 144 -11.02 -9.51 -6.75
CA GLY A 144 -11.40 -10.08 -8.05
C GLY A 144 -12.50 -11.12 -7.92
N GLU A 145 -12.32 -12.09 -7.02
CA GLU A 145 -13.30 -13.13 -6.70
C GLU A 145 -14.62 -12.53 -6.20
N ASP A 146 -14.56 -11.60 -5.24
CA ASP A 146 -15.74 -10.90 -4.71
C ASP A 146 -16.50 -10.12 -5.79
N GLU A 147 -15.78 -9.52 -6.74
CA GLU A 147 -16.39 -8.82 -7.87
C GLU A 147 -17.00 -9.80 -8.88
N ALA A 148 -16.34 -10.91 -9.14
CA ALA A 148 -16.86 -11.98 -9.97
C ALA A 148 -18.19 -12.50 -9.38
N TRP A 149 -18.24 -12.79 -8.07
CA TRP A 149 -19.45 -13.17 -7.36
C TRP A 149 -20.57 -12.14 -7.44
N ARG A 150 -20.23 -10.84 -7.44
CA ARG A 150 -21.21 -9.75 -7.61
C ARG A 150 -21.80 -9.71 -9.01
N ARG A 151 -21.02 -10.03 -10.05
CA ARG A 151 -21.47 -10.00 -11.45
C ARG A 151 -22.39 -11.15 -11.80
N ASN A 152 -22.08 -12.37 -11.36
CA ASN A 152 -23.00 -13.50 -11.53
C ASN A 152 -23.23 -14.19 -10.16
N PRO A 153 -24.20 -13.72 -9.37
CA PRO A 153 -24.53 -14.34 -8.10
C PRO A 153 -24.95 -15.80 -8.31
N PRO A 154 -24.66 -16.71 -7.36
CA PRO A 154 -25.02 -18.11 -7.49
C PRO A 154 -26.55 -18.22 -7.52
N THR A 155 -27.08 -18.60 -8.67
CA THR A 155 -28.45 -19.09 -8.82
C THR A 155 -28.38 -20.58 -9.15
N ASP A 156 -29.38 -21.35 -8.73
CA ASP A 156 -29.39 -22.82 -8.82
C ASP A 156 -29.17 -23.36 -10.25
N GLU A 157 -29.43 -22.55 -11.29
CA GLU A 157 -29.30 -22.94 -12.71
C GLU A 157 -27.97 -22.49 -13.38
N PHE A 158 -27.14 -21.67 -12.72
CA PHE A 158 -25.96 -21.03 -13.34
C PHE A 158 -24.62 -21.49 -12.75
N TYR A 159 -24.64 -22.53 -11.92
CA TYR A 159 -23.47 -23.00 -11.16
C TYR A 159 -22.39 -23.66 -12.03
N GLU A 160 -22.64 -24.00 -13.30
CA GLU A 160 -21.67 -24.76 -14.11
C GLU A 160 -20.85 -23.89 -15.07
N THR A 161 -21.33 -22.72 -15.51
CA THR A 161 -20.68 -21.95 -16.59
C THR A 161 -19.67 -20.90 -16.10
N TYR A 162 -19.88 -20.33 -14.91
CA TYR A 162 -19.03 -19.25 -14.37
C TYR A 162 -18.23 -19.66 -13.12
N LEU A 163 -18.43 -20.89 -12.65
CA LEU A 163 -17.72 -21.44 -11.49
C LEU A 163 -16.21 -21.43 -11.69
N ASP A 164 -15.78 -21.73 -12.92
CA ASP A 164 -14.37 -21.82 -13.26
C ASP A 164 -13.66 -20.48 -13.02
N GLU A 165 -14.24 -19.36 -13.47
CA GLU A 165 -13.69 -18.01 -13.26
C GLU A 165 -13.55 -17.67 -11.77
N TYR A 166 -14.56 -18.01 -10.95
CA TYR A 166 -14.53 -17.82 -9.49
C TYR A 166 -13.42 -18.64 -8.84
N LEU A 167 -13.37 -19.92 -9.18
CA LEU A 167 -12.38 -20.85 -8.66
C LEU A 167 -10.97 -20.41 -9.04
N PHE A 168 -10.75 -19.85 -10.22
CA PHE A 168 -9.40 -19.45 -10.64
C PHE A 168 -8.84 -18.28 -9.81
N LEU A 169 -9.63 -17.24 -9.53
CA LEU A 169 -9.16 -16.12 -8.69
C LEU A 169 -8.98 -16.55 -7.23
N GLY A 170 -9.92 -17.34 -6.69
CA GLY A 170 -9.79 -17.95 -5.37
C GLY A 170 -8.56 -18.86 -5.24
N ASN A 171 -8.25 -19.64 -6.29
CA ASN A 171 -7.05 -20.48 -6.33
C ASN A 171 -5.75 -19.67 -6.30
N ILE A 172 -5.68 -18.54 -7.03
CA ILE A 172 -4.52 -17.63 -6.94
C ILE A 172 -4.40 -17.04 -5.54
N ALA A 173 -5.52 -16.62 -4.93
CA ALA A 173 -5.52 -16.09 -3.57
C ALA A 173 -4.97 -17.11 -2.56
N ASN A 174 -5.38 -18.37 -2.70
CA ASN A 174 -4.91 -19.48 -1.88
C ASN A 174 -3.44 -19.81 -2.14
N GLU A 175 -2.99 -19.83 -3.39
CA GLU A 175 -1.58 -20.06 -3.74
C GLU A 175 -0.68 -18.96 -3.14
N ALA A 176 -1.07 -17.70 -3.29
CA ALA A 176 -0.37 -16.58 -2.67
C ALA A 176 -0.35 -16.66 -1.13
N ALA A 177 -1.44 -17.12 -0.51
CA ALA A 177 -1.48 -17.35 0.94
C ALA A 177 -0.48 -18.42 1.37
N LYS A 178 -0.48 -19.59 0.70
CA LYS A 178 0.45 -20.69 1.00
C LYS A 178 1.91 -20.26 0.85
N LEU A 179 2.23 -19.51 -0.22
CA LEU A 179 3.58 -18.99 -0.44
C LEU A 179 3.98 -17.99 0.66
N ARG A 180 3.07 -17.12 1.08
CA ARG A 180 3.32 -16.20 2.21
C ARG A 180 3.56 -16.98 3.49
N ASP A 181 2.69 -17.91 3.82
CA ASP A 181 2.75 -18.69 5.06
C ASP A 181 4.05 -19.52 5.11
N GLY A 182 4.50 -20.07 3.98
CA GLY A 182 5.81 -20.72 3.87
C GLY A 182 6.99 -19.77 4.13
N VAL A 183 6.95 -18.53 3.64
CA VAL A 183 8.00 -17.54 3.96
C VAL A 183 7.94 -17.14 5.43
N GLU A 184 6.74 -16.92 5.98
CA GLU A 184 6.55 -16.56 7.39
C GLU A 184 6.99 -17.69 8.32
N GLU A 185 6.74 -18.95 7.99
CA GLU A 185 7.27 -20.12 8.71
C GLU A 185 8.80 -20.05 8.81
N LEU A 186 9.49 -19.89 7.68
CA LEU A 186 10.95 -19.81 7.65
C LEU A 186 11.49 -18.67 8.51
N VAL A 187 10.82 -17.51 8.47
CA VAL A 187 11.18 -16.32 9.25
C VAL A 187 10.96 -16.55 10.74
N ASN A 188 9.83 -17.15 11.12
CA ASN A 188 9.52 -17.46 12.51
C ASN A 188 10.52 -18.47 13.09
N LEU A 189 10.87 -19.51 12.32
CA LEU A 189 11.89 -20.49 12.69
C LEU A 189 13.28 -19.87 12.80
N TYR A 190 13.63 -18.95 11.89
CA TYR A 190 14.89 -18.20 11.96
C TYR A 190 14.98 -17.35 13.24
N TYR A 191 13.91 -16.62 13.59
CA TYR A 191 13.90 -15.75 14.77
C TYR A 191 13.78 -16.50 16.10
N ALA A 192 13.39 -17.78 16.10
CA ALA A 192 13.39 -18.61 17.31
C ALA A 192 14.81 -18.84 17.87
N ARG A 193 15.85 -18.74 17.04
CA ARG A 193 17.29 -18.85 17.42
C ARG A 193 17.69 -20.13 18.17
N ASP A 194 16.89 -21.19 18.10
CA ASP A 194 17.08 -22.47 18.78
C ASP A 194 17.65 -23.58 17.86
N GLY A 195 18.07 -23.22 16.64
CA GLY A 195 18.55 -24.16 15.62
C GLY A 195 17.45 -24.98 14.96
N LYS A 196 16.17 -24.76 15.30
CA LYS A 196 15.04 -25.53 14.78
C LYS A 196 14.90 -25.45 13.26
N LEU A 197 15.25 -24.32 12.65
CA LEU A 197 15.25 -24.16 11.20
C LEU A 197 16.19 -25.16 10.50
N SER A 198 17.43 -25.30 10.99
CA SER A 198 18.40 -26.26 10.43
C SER A 198 17.92 -27.69 10.61
N ARG A 199 17.42 -28.03 11.80
CA ARG A 199 16.92 -29.37 12.10
C ARG A 199 15.75 -29.77 11.19
N LEU A 200 14.73 -28.92 11.08
CA LEU A 200 13.57 -29.20 10.24
C LEU A 200 13.93 -29.27 8.75
N TYR A 201 14.91 -28.48 8.31
CA TYR A 201 15.42 -28.56 6.94
C TYR A 201 16.06 -29.93 6.63
N GLU A 202 16.91 -30.43 7.55
CA GLU A 202 17.56 -31.74 7.44
C GLU A 202 16.56 -32.91 7.53
N GLU A 203 15.56 -32.78 8.40
CA GLU A 203 14.46 -33.74 8.59
C GLU A 203 13.43 -33.72 7.44
N LYS A 204 13.58 -32.83 6.44
CA LYS A 204 12.61 -32.57 5.36
C LYS A 204 11.19 -32.24 5.87
N ALA A 205 11.11 -31.56 7.00
CA ALA A 205 9.87 -31.27 7.70
C ALA A 205 9.39 -29.81 7.53
N LEU A 206 10.01 -29.01 6.66
CA LEU A 206 9.55 -27.66 6.37
C LEU A 206 8.31 -27.69 5.47
N TYR A 207 7.42 -26.71 5.63
CA TYR A 207 6.17 -26.62 4.87
C TYR A 207 6.38 -26.79 3.36
N TRP A 208 7.32 -26.03 2.79
CA TRP A 208 7.59 -26.06 1.35
C TRP A 208 8.11 -27.41 0.86
N GLN A 209 8.82 -28.18 1.70
CA GLN A 209 9.30 -29.53 1.36
C GLN A 209 8.15 -30.53 1.34
N THR A 210 7.21 -30.41 2.30
CA THR A 210 6.02 -31.27 2.36
C THR A 210 4.98 -30.95 1.28
N MET A 211 4.96 -29.72 0.74
CA MET A 211 4.09 -29.39 -0.39
C MET A 211 4.53 -30.08 -1.68
N GLU A 212 5.84 -30.21 -1.91
CA GLU A 212 6.37 -30.86 -3.12
C GLU A 212 6.15 -32.38 -3.11
N GLU A 213 6.10 -33.01 -1.94
CA GLU A 213 5.79 -34.45 -1.83
C GLU A 213 4.32 -34.77 -2.12
N ASN A 214 3.42 -33.77 -2.05
CA ASN A 214 1.99 -33.93 -2.25
C ASN A 214 1.46 -33.31 -3.56
N ALA A 215 2.36 -32.79 -4.41
CA ALA A 215 2.05 -32.18 -5.71
C ALA A 215 2.42 -33.10 -6.87
#